data_AF-A0A2D7RYI3-F1
#
_entry.id   AF-A0A2D7RYI3-F1
#
_cell.length_a   1.000
_cell.length_b   1.000
_cell.length_c   1.000
_cell.angle_alpha   90.00
_cell.angle_beta   90.00
_cell.angle_gamma   90.00
#
_symmetry.space_group_name_H-M   'P 1'
#
loop_
_entity.id
_entity.type
_entity.pdbx_description
1 polymer ?
#
loop_
_entity_poly.entity_id
_entity_poly.type
_entity_poly.pdbx_seq_one_letter_code
_entity_poly.pdbx_strand_id
1 'polypeptide(L)'
;MPRMGAELTDETIPGEGGQQLIDLSVSFTKGCYTGQELVARIDSRGGNVPRPVRVLHAASDVNVGDEVTAGDDIVGVVTSAAGDVALAPLMRKVEIGDQVTVGAVTASVVAPAQS
;
A
#
# COMPACT_ATOMS: atom_id res chain seq x y z
N MET A 1 7.00 -3.40 6.12
CA MET A 1 6.59 -4.45 5.16
C MET A 1 5.13 -4.80 5.40
N PRO A 2 4.33 -5.00 4.34
CA PRO A 2 2.97 -5.54 4.42
C PRO A 2 2.91 -6.91 5.10
N ARG A 3 1.82 -7.22 5.80
CA ARG A 3 1.60 -8.52 6.45
C ARG A 3 0.29 -9.19 6.04
N MET A 4 0.31 -10.52 6.06
CA MET A 4 -0.90 -11.34 5.93
C MET A 4 -1.90 -10.98 7.05
N GLY A 5 -3.17 -10.82 6.67
CA GLY A 5 -4.26 -10.47 7.59
C GLY A 5 -4.35 -8.99 7.97
N ALA A 6 -3.42 -8.15 7.52
CA ALA A 6 -3.47 -6.70 7.69
C ALA A 6 -3.62 -6.02 6.33
N GLU A 7 -2.52 -5.86 5.60
CA GLU A 7 -2.52 -5.29 4.24
C GLU A 7 -2.83 -6.36 3.18
N LEU A 8 -2.40 -7.60 3.43
CA LEU A 8 -2.52 -8.72 2.49
C LEU A 8 -3.65 -9.64 2.96
N THR A 9 -4.81 -9.49 2.34
CA THR A 9 -6.02 -10.30 2.58
C THR A 9 -6.37 -11.10 1.33
N ASP A 10 -7.44 -11.89 1.37
CA ASP A 10 -8.00 -12.56 0.20
C ASP A 10 -8.57 -11.59 -0.85
N GLU A 11 -8.89 -10.36 -0.46
CA GLU A 11 -9.32 -9.28 -1.36
C GLU A 11 -8.13 -8.51 -1.97
N THR A 12 -6.93 -8.64 -1.42
CA THR A 12 -5.76 -7.86 -1.85
C THR A 12 -5.14 -8.48 -3.10
N ILE A 13 -5.03 -7.67 -4.17
CA ILE A 13 -4.31 -8.10 -5.37
C ILE A 13 -2.81 -8.06 -5.08
N PRO A 14 -1.98 -9.05 -5.48
CA PRO A 14 -0.56 -9.07 -5.14
C PRO A 14 0.20 -7.77 -5.46
N GLY A 15 -0.12 -7.12 -6.58
CA GLY A 15 0.48 -5.84 -6.96
C GLY A 15 0.15 -4.67 -6.03
N GLU A 16 -0.96 -4.73 -5.28
CA GLU A 16 -1.30 -3.74 -4.26
C GLU A 16 -0.33 -3.79 -3.08
N GLY A 17 0.28 -4.95 -2.79
CA GLY A 17 1.34 -5.06 -1.79
C GLY A 17 2.64 -4.34 -2.16
N GLY A 18 2.73 -3.80 -3.38
CA GLY A 18 3.86 -3.02 -3.87
C GLY A 18 4.90 -3.83 -4.63
N GLN A 19 5.74 -3.13 -5.40
CA GLN A 19 6.70 -3.76 -6.31
C GLN A 19 7.71 -4.64 -5.58
N GLN A 20 8.18 -4.21 -4.40
CA GLN A 20 9.11 -5.01 -3.60
C GLN A 20 8.54 -6.39 -3.21
N LEU A 21 7.23 -6.48 -2.94
CA LEU A 21 6.57 -7.76 -2.68
C LEU A 21 6.58 -8.63 -3.93
N ILE A 22 6.28 -8.06 -5.10
CA ILE A 22 6.32 -8.77 -6.38
C ILE A 22 7.71 -9.33 -6.64
N ASP A 23 8.74 -8.50 -6.54
CA ASP A 23 10.13 -8.89 -6.84
C ASP A 23 10.62 -10.03 -5.93
N LEU A 24 10.16 -10.08 -4.67
CA LEU A 24 10.55 -11.10 -3.71
C LEU A 24 9.72 -12.39 -3.79
N SER A 25 8.47 -12.33 -4.26
CA SER A 25 7.51 -13.43 -4.11
C SER A 25 6.99 -14.00 -5.44
N VAL A 26 7.17 -13.27 -6.54
CA VAL A 26 6.71 -13.65 -7.87
C VAL A 26 7.91 -14.07 -8.72
N SER A 27 7.77 -15.20 -9.41
CA SER A 27 8.72 -15.60 -10.43
C SER A 27 8.02 -15.64 -11.78
N PHE A 28 8.49 -14.80 -12.69
CA PHE A 28 7.99 -14.71 -14.06
C PHE A 28 8.63 -15.77 -14.98
N THR A 29 9.61 -16.54 -14.48
CA THR A 29 10.38 -17.52 -15.25
C THR A 29 10.10 -18.96 -14.85
N LYS A 30 9.51 -19.22 -13.67
CA LYS A 30 9.05 -20.56 -13.29
C LYS A 30 7.79 -20.94 -14.07
N GLY A 31 7.49 -22.24 -14.11
CA GLY A 31 6.30 -22.77 -14.76
C GLY A 31 4.98 -22.20 -14.21
N CYS A 32 3.86 -22.56 -14.84
CA CYS A 32 2.55 -21.98 -14.54
C CYS A 32 2.15 -22.18 -13.07
N TYR A 33 1.74 -21.08 -12.42
CA TYR A 33 1.12 -21.10 -11.11
C TYR A 33 -0.21 -20.32 -11.12
N THR A 34 -1.09 -20.65 -10.19
CA THR A 34 -2.42 -20.04 -10.09
C THR A 34 -2.33 -18.52 -9.96
N GLY A 35 -3.07 -17.80 -10.80
CA GLY A 35 -3.11 -16.34 -10.77
C GLY A 35 -1.95 -15.62 -11.49
N GLN A 36 -0.99 -16.36 -12.07
CA GLN A 36 0.15 -15.78 -12.78
C GLN A 36 -0.27 -14.83 -13.92
N GLU A 37 -1.31 -15.18 -14.69
CA GLU A 37 -1.80 -14.35 -15.79
C GLU A 37 -2.23 -12.96 -15.33
N LEU A 38 -2.92 -12.88 -14.20
CA LEU A 38 -3.36 -11.60 -13.62
C LEU A 38 -2.15 -10.77 -13.19
N VAL A 39 -1.22 -11.39 -12.46
CA VAL A 39 -0.01 -10.72 -11.96
C VAL A 39 0.84 -10.20 -13.11
N ALA A 40 1.11 -11.03 -14.12
CA ALA A 40 1.87 -10.64 -15.31
C ALA A 40 1.19 -9.52 -16.10
N ARG A 41 -0.15 -9.53 -16.20
CA ARG A 41 -0.91 -8.49 -16.89
C ARG A 41 -0.89 -7.15 -16.16
N ILE A 42 -0.87 -7.15 -14.82
CA ILE A 42 -0.76 -5.93 -14.03
C ILE A 42 0.66 -5.36 -14.17
N ASP A 43 1.67 -6.21 -14.04
CA ASP A 43 3.08 -5.86 -14.21
C ASP A 43 3.34 -5.23 -15.59
N SER A 44 2.87 -5.86 -16.67
CA SER A 44 3.01 -5.35 -18.04
C SER A 44 2.30 -4.02 -18.30
N ARG A 45 1.44 -3.57 -17.41
CA ARG A 45 0.69 -2.30 -17.48
C ARG A 45 1.22 -1.26 -16.50
N GLY A 46 2.44 -1.45 -16.01
CA GLY A 46 3.12 -0.51 -15.12
C GLY A 46 2.66 -0.60 -13.67
N GLY A 47 2.14 -1.76 -13.23
CA GLY A 47 1.77 -1.98 -11.82
C GLY A 47 0.58 -1.14 -11.34
N ASN A 48 -0.24 -0.64 -12.26
CA ASN A 48 -1.36 0.25 -11.92
C ASN A 48 -2.48 -0.54 -11.23
N VAL A 49 -2.59 -0.37 -9.91
CA VAL A 49 -3.55 -1.06 -9.05
C VAL A 49 -4.47 -0.05 -8.35
N PRO A 50 -5.72 -0.45 -7.97
CA PRO A 50 -6.69 0.49 -7.41
C PRO A 50 -6.26 1.10 -6.07
N ARG A 51 -5.74 0.26 -5.16
CA ARG A 51 -5.36 0.68 -3.80
C ARG A 51 -3.99 0.15 -3.39
N PRO A 52 -2.90 0.69 -3.95
CA PRO A 52 -1.58 0.27 -3.52
C PRO A 52 -1.35 0.61 -2.04
N VAL A 53 -0.66 -0.28 -1.33
CA VAL A 53 -0.20 -0.05 0.04
C VAL A 53 0.85 1.06 0.03
N ARG A 54 0.64 2.06 0.87
CA ARG A 54 1.53 3.21 1.06
C ARG A 54 2.09 3.23 2.46
N VAL A 55 3.28 3.82 2.58
CA VAL A 55 3.87 4.17 3.89
C VAL A 55 3.52 5.61 4.19
N LEU A 56 3.10 5.86 5.43
CA LEU A 56 2.78 7.18 5.95
C LEU A 56 3.75 7.52 7.07
N HIS A 57 4.34 8.72 7.01
CA HIS A 57 5.05 9.35 8.12
C HIS A 57 4.20 10.50 8.65
N ALA A 58 3.62 10.31 9.82
CA ALA A 58 2.75 11.24 10.51
C ALA A 58 3.56 12.19 11.41
N ALA A 59 2.97 13.33 11.77
CA ALA A 59 3.59 14.29 12.70
C ALA A 59 3.55 13.82 14.17
N SER A 60 2.73 12.83 14.48
CA SER A 60 2.60 12.20 15.80
C SER A 60 2.07 10.77 15.63
N ASP A 61 1.96 10.04 16.75
CA ASP A 61 1.42 8.69 16.77
C ASP A 61 0.02 8.60 16.13
N VAL A 62 -0.19 7.54 15.35
CA VAL A 62 -1.45 7.20 14.70
C VAL A 62 -1.85 5.76 15.02
N ASN A 63 -3.12 5.42 14.82
CA ASN A 63 -3.66 4.11 15.17
C ASN A 63 -4.17 3.35 13.96
N VAL A 64 -4.16 2.02 14.07
CA VAL A 64 -4.90 1.16 13.14
C VAL A 64 -6.39 1.51 13.20
N GLY A 65 -7.00 1.65 12.03
CA GLY A 65 -8.39 2.07 11.88
C GLY A 65 -8.57 3.57 11.66
N ASP A 66 -7.53 4.39 11.82
CA ASP A 66 -7.63 5.82 11.50
C ASP A 66 -7.88 6.02 10.00
N GLU A 67 -8.85 6.89 9.68
CA GLU A 67 -9.15 7.26 8.30
C GLU A 67 -8.04 8.14 7.74
N VAL A 68 -7.67 7.89 6.48
CA VAL A 68 -6.72 8.70 5.73
C VAL A 68 -7.49 9.55 4.75
N THR A 69 -7.33 10.87 4.82
CA THR A 69 -8.00 11.84 3.95
C THR A 69 -7.02 12.66 3.12
N ALA A 70 -7.44 13.01 1.90
CA ALA A 70 -6.75 13.97 1.03
C ALA A 70 -7.72 15.12 0.73
N GLY A 71 -7.56 16.24 1.44
CA GLY A 71 -8.62 17.25 1.53
C GLY A 71 -9.82 16.69 2.29
N ASP A 72 -11.01 16.79 1.69
CA ASP A 72 -12.26 16.30 2.28
C ASP A 72 -12.58 14.84 1.91
N ASP A 73 -11.79 14.21 1.02
CA ASP A 73 -12.03 12.85 0.56
C ASP A 73 -11.33 11.83 1.46
N ILE A 74 -12.07 10.82 1.94
CA ILE A 74 -11.47 9.61 2.52
C ILE A 74 -10.85 8.79 1.39
N VAL A 75 -9.54 8.55 1.49
CA VAL A 75 -8.73 7.86 0.47
C VAL A 75 -8.19 6.51 0.96
N GLY A 76 -8.37 6.16 2.23
CA GLY A 76 -8.01 4.86 2.77
C GLY A 76 -8.14 4.80 4.29
N VAL A 77 -7.65 3.72 4.88
CA VAL A 77 -7.67 3.48 6.33
C VAL A 77 -6.34 2.83 6.73
N VAL A 78 -5.80 3.21 7.88
CA VAL A 78 -4.56 2.63 8.44
C VAL A 78 -4.79 1.17 8.82
N THR A 79 -3.98 0.26 8.29
CA THR A 79 -4.05 -1.19 8.56
C THR A 79 -2.95 -1.67 9.49
N SER A 80 -1.82 -0.96 9.55
CA SER A 80 -0.74 -1.19 10.51
C SER A 80 -0.15 0.14 10.97
N ALA A 81 0.18 0.27 12.25
CA ALA A 81 0.80 1.46 12.81
C ALA A 81 1.90 1.09 13.82
N ALA A 82 2.95 1.90 13.88
CA ALA A 82 4.04 1.82 14.84
C ALA A 82 4.54 3.23 15.15
N GLY A 83 3.96 3.86 16.18
CA GLY A 83 4.22 5.27 16.49
C GLY A 83 3.72 6.18 15.36
N ASP A 84 4.61 7.00 14.82
CA ASP A 84 4.35 7.95 13.73
C ASP A 84 4.47 7.33 12.33
N VAL A 85 4.79 6.05 12.21
CA VAL A 85 4.85 5.33 10.93
C VAL A 85 3.67 4.39 10.77
N ALA A 86 3.02 4.43 9.61
CA ALA A 86 1.86 3.60 9.31
C ALA A 86 1.86 3.03 7.89
N LEU A 87 1.09 1.97 7.69
CA LEU A 87 0.73 1.41 6.39
C LEU A 87 -0.76 1.56 6.15
N ALA A 88 -1.13 1.95 4.93
CA ALA A 88 -2.52 2.04 4.50
C ALA A 88 -2.64 1.71 3.00
N PRO A 89 -3.57 0.86 2.57
CA PRO A 89 -4.02 0.80 1.20
C PRO A 89 -4.73 2.11 0.85
N LEU A 90 -4.13 2.92 -0.01
CA LEU A 90 -4.69 4.22 -0.40
C LEU A 90 -5.15 4.20 -1.86
N MET A 91 -6.19 4.96 -2.19
CA MET A 91 -6.58 5.18 -3.58
C MET A 91 -5.37 5.60 -4.41
N ARG A 92 -5.22 5.00 -5.60
CA ARG A 92 -4.07 5.24 -6.49
C ARG A 92 -3.79 6.70 -6.86
N LYS A 93 -4.79 7.59 -6.70
CA LYS A 93 -4.65 9.04 -6.90
C LYS A 93 -3.71 9.70 -5.89
N VAL A 94 -3.41 9.00 -4.78
CA VAL A 94 -2.47 9.43 -3.76
C VAL A 94 -1.08 8.88 -4.09
N GLU A 95 -0.18 9.78 -4.42
CA GLU A 95 1.17 9.50 -4.88
C GLU A 95 2.21 9.71 -3.78
N ILE A 96 3.42 9.18 -3.99
CA ILE A 96 4.55 9.40 -3.09
C ILE A 96 4.92 10.88 -3.14
N GLY A 97 5.07 11.50 -1.96
CA GLY A 97 5.30 12.94 -1.80
C GLY A 97 4.06 13.74 -1.41
N ASP A 98 2.86 13.17 -1.59
CA ASP A 98 1.62 13.85 -1.21
C ASP A 98 1.51 14.03 0.31
N GLN A 99 0.80 15.09 0.71
CA GLN A 99 0.38 15.31 2.08
C GLN A 99 -1.06 14.82 2.26
N VAL A 100 -1.30 14.10 3.35
CA VAL A 100 -2.59 13.57 3.75
C VAL A 100 -2.84 13.85 5.24
N THR A 101 -4.06 13.63 5.69
CA THR A 101 -4.40 13.66 7.12
C THR A 101 -4.80 12.25 7.56
N VAL A 102 -4.29 11.80 8.70
CA VAL A 102 -4.62 10.51 9.33
C VAL A 102 -5.35 10.83 10.63
N GLY A 103 -6.66 10.62 10.67
CA GLY A 103 -7.51 11.12 11.75
C GLY A 103 -7.42 12.65 11.88
N ALA A 104 -6.67 13.12 12.88
CA ALA A 104 -6.39 14.55 13.09
C ALA A 104 -4.91 14.94 12.88
N VAL A 105 -4.08 14.02 12.42
CA VAL A 105 -2.62 14.16 12.33
C VAL A 105 -2.21 14.34 10.87
N THR A 106 -1.42 15.36 10.56
CA THR A 106 -0.85 15.53 9.23
C THR A 106 0.21 14.47 8.97
N ALA A 107 0.21 13.87 7.77
CA ALA A 107 1.17 12.87 7.36
C ALA A 107 1.62 13.06 5.92
N SER A 108 2.82 12.56 5.63
CA SER A 108 3.38 12.50 4.28
C SER A 108 3.39 11.08 3.76
N VAL A 109 3.08 10.91 2.48
CA VAL A 109 3.16 9.62 1.79
C VAL A 109 4.60 9.42 1.33
N VAL A 110 5.27 8.39 1.84
CA VAL A 110 6.69 8.15 1.56
C VAL A 110 6.90 6.86 0.79
N ALA A 111 8.02 6.79 0.07
CA ALA A 111 8.46 5.54 -0.52
C ALA A 111 8.77 4.52 0.59
N PRO A 112 8.40 3.24 0.41
CA PRO A 112 8.84 2.20 1.33
C PRO A 112 10.37 2.15 1.36
N ALA A 113 10.92 1.94 2.56
CA ALA A 113 12.35 1.83 2.75
C ALA A 113 12.93 0.71 1.87
N GLN A 114 13.98 1.02 1.11
CA GLN A 114 14.74 0.04 0.36
C GLN A 114 15.70 -0.64 1.35
N SER A 115 15.45 -1.90 1.67
CA SER A 115 16.31 -2.76 2.49
C SER A 115 17.28 -3.55 1.63
#